data_AF-A0A1V9VA01-F1
#
_entry.id   AF-A0A1V9VA01-F1
#
_cell.length_a   1.000
_cell.length_b   1.000
_cell.length_c   1.000
_cell.angle_alpha   90.00
_cell.angle_beta   90.00
_cell.angle_gamma   90.00
#
_symmetry.space_group_name_H-M   'P 1'
#
loop_
_entity.id
_entity.type
_entity.pdbx_description
1 polymer ?
#
loop_
_entity_poly.entity_id
_entity_poly.type
_entity_poly.pdbx_seq_one_letter_code
_entity_poly.pdbx_strand_id
1 'polypeptide(L)'
;EIIVDAVELMDRAALRSIENDPVMPEFIKDFDEDVTALLIETRALSDEKLNIQIEQIEDLLKEFEVKRKIYFTKDVEEYTLYWKIRKGLFPAVGAVRVTGTTVIIEDVAYPIECLAEATLELQGLFKKYGYSEALIFGHALEGNFHFVFTQDFSDKKEVKRYDDLMNEVVNSVAVKYQGSLKAEHGTGRNMAAFIEVEWGNDAYVMMKKIKNLFDPKGLLNPGVIINDDKEAHLKNLKTLPATNEIVDKCIECGFCEPTCPSNELTLTPRQRIVINREISRLESIGEHKEAKEYKDLYQYDGIETCATCSLCSSACPVKIDTGSLTKHLRAEQLTPASKSVANFVANNFSATLKGVRFGLHSANFIHKVLGTPSMETFTKTMRNLSGNRLPKWSITMPKGTNIDLNFEQQVKDKKVVYFAS
;
A
#
# COMPACT_ATOMS: atom_id res chain seq x y z
N GLU A 1 -18.97 -21.87 29.24
CA GLU A 1 -17.98 -20.97 28.64
C GLU A 1 -18.63 -20.33 27.43
N ILE A 2 -18.63 -19.01 27.35
CA ILE A 2 -19.24 -18.26 26.24
C ILE A 2 -18.16 -18.13 25.18
N ILE A 3 -18.45 -18.58 23.96
CA ILE A 3 -17.47 -18.64 22.87
C ILE A 3 -17.61 -17.40 21.99
N VAL A 4 -16.51 -16.65 21.88
CA VAL A 4 -16.34 -15.50 20.98
C VAL A 4 -15.10 -15.75 20.14
N ASP A 5 -15.20 -15.55 18.82
CA ASP A 5 -14.12 -15.83 17.87
C ASP A 5 -13.28 -14.59 17.57
N ALA A 6 -13.86 -13.39 17.68
CA ALA A 6 -13.14 -12.13 17.56
C ALA A 6 -13.83 -10.99 18.31
N VAL A 7 -13.03 -10.09 18.90
CA VAL A 7 -13.50 -8.77 19.37
C VAL A 7 -12.50 -7.73 18.90
N GLU A 8 -12.94 -6.89 17.97
CA GLU A 8 -12.13 -5.83 17.40
C GLU A 8 -12.57 -4.48 17.96
N LEU A 9 -11.64 -3.76 18.60
CA LEU A 9 -11.87 -2.42 19.10
C LEU A 9 -11.51 -1.39 18.03
N MET A 10 -12.31 -0.33 17.94
CA MET A 10 -12.06 0.86 17.12
C MET A 10 -12.45 2.10 17.92
N ASP A 11 -11.49 2.98 18.18
CA ASP A 11 -11.77 4.22 18.89
C ASP A 11 -12.50 5.25 17.99
N ARG A 12 -12.94 6.37 18.58
CA ARG A 12 -13.67 7.39 17.83
C ARG A 12 -12.87 7.94 16.65
N ALA A 13 -11.56 8.14 16.82
CA ALA A 13 -10.70 8.65 15.77
C ALA A 13 -10.61 7.67 14.59
N ALA A 14 -10.57 6.36 14.86
CA ALA A 14 -10.65 5.33 13.85
C ALA A 14 -11.95 5.39 13.07
N LEU A 15 -13.10 5.46 13.76
CA LEU A 15 -14.40 5.58 13.11
C LEU A 15 -14.51 6.87 12.27
N ARG A 16 -13.95 7.99 12.78
CA ARG A 16 -13.93 9.28 12.08
C ARG A 16 -13.15 9.22 10.77
N SER A 17 -12.05 8.47 10.74
CA SER A 17 -11.17 8.39 9.57
C SER A 17 -11.86 7.84 8.32
N ILE A 18 -12.94 7.07 8.49
CA ILE A 18 -13.68 6.43 7.42
C ILE A 18 -15.10 6.97 7.25
N GLU A 19 -15.63 7.79 8.17
CA GLU A 19 -17.05 8.18 8.23
C GLU A 19 -17.60 8.84 6.95
N ASN A 20 -16.73 9.35 6.09
CA ASN A 20 -17.09 9.98 4.81
C ASN A 20 -17.04 9.06 3.59
N ASP A 21 -16.63 7.79 3.74
CA ASP A 21 -16.69 6.82 2.65
C ASP A 21 -18.18 6.48 2.35
N PRO A 22 -18.63 6.53 1.07
CA PRO A 22 -20.02 6.28 0.69
C PRO A 22 -20.57 4.90 1.09
N VAL A 23 -19.71 3.93 1.36
CA VAL A 23 -20.10 2.58 1.79
C VAL A 23 -20.32 2.54 3.32
N MET A 24 -19.97 3.58 4.06
CA MET A 24 -20.17 3.61 5.51
C MET A 24 -21.64 3.87 5.88
N PRO A 25 -22.13 3.21 6.93
CA PRO A 25 -23.41 3.59 7.52
C PRO A 25 -23.42 5.04 8.01
N GLU A 26 -24.49 5.78 7.70
CA GLU A 26 -24.61 7.22 8.02
C GLU A 26 -24.49 7.52 9.51
N PHE A 27 -24.96 6.61 10.38
CA PHE A 27 -24.97 6.78 11.84
C PHE A 27 -23.57 6.95 12.45
N ILE A 28 -22.50 6.56 11.76
CA ILE A 28 -21.12 6.68 12.28
C ILE A 28 -20.75 8.15 12.51
N LYS A 29 -21.30 9.05 11.69
CA LYS A 29 -21.08 10.50 11.79
C LYS A 29 -21.70 11.10 13.05
N ASP A 30 -22.73 10.45 13.59
CA ASP A 30 -23.49 10.94 14.74
C ASP A 30 -22.87 10.51 16.09
N PHE A 31 -21.77 9.75 16.08
CA PHE A 31 -21.10 9.32 17.30
C PHE A 31 -20.33 10.46 17.98
N ASP A 32 -20.54 10.58 19.30
CA ASP A 32 -19.83 11.49 20.20
C ASP A 32 -18.32 11.24 20.21
N GLU A 33 -17.54 12.21 20.71
CA GLU A 33 -16.06 12.15 20.75
C GLU A 33 -15.50 11.03 21.67
N ASP A 34 -16.30 10.52 22.60
CA ASP A 34 -15.93 9.51 23.60
C ASP A 34 -16.37 8.07 23.23
N VAL A 35 -16.90 7.88 22.02
CA VAL A 35 -17.40 6.57 21.57
C VAL A 35 -16.28 5.64 21.14
N THR A 36 -16.33 4.41 21.64
CA THR A 36 -15.57 3.27 21.12
C THR A 36 -16.53 2.23 20.56
N ALA A 37 -16.20 1.67 19.41
CA ALA A 37 -16.95 0.57 18.81
C ALA A 37 -16.22 -0.76 19.03
N LEU A 38 -17.02 -1.81 19.27
CA LEU A 38 -16.57 -3.19 19.23
C LEU A 38 -17.24 -3.90 18.05
N LEU A 39 -16.46 -4.58 17.23
CA LEU A 39 -16.94 -5.54 16.24
C LEU A 39 -16.70 -6.95 16.78
N ILE A 40 -17.80 -7.64 17.10
CA ILE A 40 -17.78 -8.96 17.75
C ILE A 40 -18.21 -10.03 16.75
N GLU A 41 -17.44 -11.12 16.65
CA GLU A 41 -17.78 -12.28 15.83
C GLU A 41 -17.85 -13.55 16.68
N THR A 42 -18.84 -14.39 16.38
CA THR A 42 -18.97 -15.74 16.95
C THR A 42 -19.40 -16.72 15.85
N ARG A 43 -18.92 -17.96 15.92
CA ARG A 43 -19.12 -19.02 14.92
C ARG A 43 -19.59 -20.28 15.63
N ALA A 44 -20.42 -21.07 14.97
CA ALA A 44 -20.84 -22.38 15.47
C ALA A 44 -21.09 -23.38 14.33
N LEU A 45 -21.08 -24.67 14.66
CA LEU A 45 -21.35 -25.76 13.72
C LEU A 45 -22.83 -25.88 13.30
N SER A 46 -23.75 -25.22 14.02
CA SER A 46 -25.18 -25.20 13.71
C SER A 46 -25.81 -23.87 14.11
N ASP A 47 -26.92 -23.52 13.44
CA ASP A 47 -27.67 -22.30 13.73
C ASP A 47 -28.21 -22.26 15.17
N GLU A 48 -28.63 -23.41 15.71
CA GLU A 48 -29.11 -23.52 17.09
C GLU A 48 -28.02 -23.12 18.09
N LYS A 49 -26.80 -23.67 17.93
CA LYS A 49 -25.66 -23.33 18.79
C LYS A 49 -25.24 -21.88 18.63
N LEU A 50 -25.27 -21.37 17.40
CA LEU A 50 -24.94 -19.97 17.11
C LEU A 50 -25.91 -19.03 17.83
N ASN A 51 -27.21 -19.31 17.77
CA ASN A 51 -28.23 -18.48 18.43
C ASN A 51 -28.06 -18.50 19.96
N ILE A 52 -27.75 -19.66 20.55
CA ILE A 52 -27.44 -19.76 21.99
C ILE A 52 -26.22 -18.90 22.36
N GLN A 53 -25.15 -18.96 21.56
CA GLN A 53 -23.95 -18.12 21.78
C GLN A 53 -24.29 -16.63 21.68
N ILE A 54 -25.06 -16.23 20.67
CA ILE A 54 -25.51 -14.85 20.48
C ILE A 54 -26.30 -14.37 21.70
N GLU A 55 -27.30 -15.13 22.15
CA GLU A 55 -28.12 -14.77 23.31
C GLU A 55 -27.27 -14.60 24.58
N GLN A 56 -26.32 -15.49 24.81
CA GLN A 56 -25.40 -15.39 25.94
C GLN A 56 -24.51 -14.15 25.87
N ILE A 57 -23.99 -13.80 24.69
CA ILE A 57 -23.17 -12.60 24.50
C ILE A 57 -24.04 -11.34 24.69
N GLU A 58 -25.24 -11.29 24.09
CA GLU A 58 -26.15 -10.16 24.25
C GLU A 58 -26.56 -9.99 25.73
N ASP A 59 -26.80 -11.07 26.46
CA ASP A 59 -27.09 -11.03 27.89
C ASP A 59 -25.96 -10.42 28.72
N LEU A 60 -24.70 -10.77 28.43
CA LEU A 60 -23.54 -10.16 29.10
C LEU A 60 -23.44 -8.66 28.80
N LEU A 61 -23.75 -8.24 27.59
CA LEU A 61 -23.58 -6.86 27.17
C LEU A 61 -24.69 -5.92 27.66
N LYS A 62 -25.81 -6.45 28.18
CA LYS A 62 -26.95 -5.65 28.70
C LYS A 62 -26.60 -4.74 29.87
N GLU A 63 -25.55 -5.06 30.62
CA GLU A 63 -25.14 -4.29 31.79
C GLU A 63 -24.44 -2.97 31.41
N PHE A 64 -24.01 -2.82 30.15
CA PHE A 64 -23.26 -1.66 29.69
C PHE A 64 -24.17 -0.61 29.04
N GLU A 65 -23.88 0.66 29.31
CA GLU A 65 -24.51 1.76 28.59
C GLU A 65 -23.98 1.81 27.15
N VAL A 66 -24.89 1.77 26.18
CA VAL A 66 -24.55 1.77 24.75
C VAL A 66 -25.23 2.90 24.03
N LYS A 67 -24.49 3.58 23.14
CA LYS A 67 -25.03 4.65 22.28
C LYS A 67 -25.96 4.11 21.18
N ARG A 68 -25.82 2.82 20.85
CA ARG A 68 -26.63 2.13 19.84
C ARG A 68 -26.96 0.73 20.34
N LYS A 69 -28.17 0.26 20.01
CA LYS A 69 -28.59 -1.12 20.30
C LYS A 69 -27.60 -2.12 19.69
N ILE A 70 -27.08 -3.03 20.52
CA ILE A 70 -26.28 -4.17 20.07
C ILE A 70 -27.18 -5.18 19.37
N TYR A 71 -26.69 -5.75 18.27
CA TYR A 71 -27.31 -6.88 17.58
C TYR A 71 -26.25 -7.67 16.82
N PHE A 72 -26.55 -8.93 16.55
CA PHE A 72 -25.78 -9.78 15.65
C PHE A 72 -26.49 -9.93 14.30
N THR A 73 -25.72 -10.07 13.22
CA THR A 73 -26.22 -10.28 11.86
C THR A 73 -25.62 -11.54 11.24
N LYS A 74 -26.41 -12.25 10.43
CA LYS A 74 -25.95 -13.37 9.59
C LYS A 74 -25.87 -12.95 8.11
N ASP A 75 -26.19 -11.69 7.80
CA ASP A 75 -26.15 -11.18 6.43
C ASP A 75 -24.69 -11.06 5.96
N VAL A 76 -24.39 -11.77 4.87
CA VAL A 76 -23.06 -11.81 4.26
C VAL A 76 -22.57 -10.44 3.82
N GLU A 77 -23.45 -9.63 3.24
CA GLU A 77 -23.08 -8.30 2.76
C GLU A 77 -22.77 -7.38 3.95
N GLU A 78 -23.56 -7.47 5.01
CA GLU A 78 -23.42 -6.62 6.20
C GLU A 78 -22.14 -6.92 6.99
N TYR A 79 -21.89 -8.18 7.38
CA TYR A 79 -20.65 -8.48 8.13
C TYR A 79 -19.41 -8.31 7.27
N THR A 80 -19.50 -8.54 5.95
CA THR A 80 -18.37 -8.31 5.03
C THR A 80 -18.02 -6.83 4.99
N LEU A 81 -19.03 -5.96 5.02
CA LEU A 81 -18.83 -4.52 5.13
C LEU A 81 -18.13 -4.14 6.45
N TYR A 82 -18.58 -4.66 7.59
CA TYR A 82 -17.94 -4.37 8.89
C TYR A 82 -16.48 -4.84 8.96
N TRP A 83 -16.17 -6.01 8.40
CA TRP A 83 -14.79 -6.47 8.30
C TRP A 83 -13.96 -5.63 7.33
N LYS A 84 -14.55 -5.17 6.23
CA LYS A 84 -13.90 -4.24 5.30
C LYS A 84 -13.58 -2.91 6.01
N ILE A 85 -14.49 -2.43 6.84
CA ILE A 85 -14.33 -1.24 7.68
C ILE A 85 -13.13 -1.40 8.61
N ARG A 86 -13.13 -2.46 9.43
CA ARG A 86 -12.03 -2.75 10.37
C ARG A 86 -10.67 -2.87 9.67
N LYS A 87 -10.62 -3.48 8.49
CA LYS A 87 -9.39 -3.61 7.67
C LYS A 87 -8.98 -2.30 6.98
N GLY A 88 -9.93 -1.39 6.75
CA GLY A 88 -9.72 -0.12 6.06
C GLY A 88 -9.12 1.00 6.91
N LEU A 89 -9.03 0.83 8.24
CA LEU A 89 -8.60 1.87 9.17
C LEU A 89 -7.15 2.33 8.94
N PHE A 90 -6.20 1.40 8.78
CA PHE A 90 -4.80 1.77 8.54
C PHE A 90 -4.63 2.60 7.25
N PRO A 91 -5.17 2.18 6.09
CA PRO A 91 -5.14 3.00 4.89
C PRO A 91 -5.86 4.34 5.00
N ALA A 92 -6.91 4.46 5.82
CA ALA A 92 -7.68 5.68 5.96
C ALA A 92 -6.83 6.85 6.50
N VAL A 93 -6.02 6.60 7.54
CA VAL A 93 -5.05 7.60 8.05
C VAL A 93 -4.06 7.99 6.97
N GLY A 94 -3.58 6.98 6.22
CA GLY A 94 -2.70 7.20 5.08
C GLY A 94 -3.28 8.07 3.97
N ALA A 95 -4.60 8.04 3.78
CA ALA A 95 -5.27 8.80 2.72
C ALA A 95 -5.44 10.29 3.04
N VAL A 96 -5.52 10.63 4.34
CA VAL A 96 -5.77 12.01 4.83
C VAL A 96 -4.53 12.67 5.42
N ARG A 97 -3.40 11.97 5.48
CA ARG A 97 -2.14 12.51 6.00
C ARG A 97 -1.68 13.74 5.22
N VAL A 98 -0.96 14.60 5.92
CA VAL A 98 -0.24 15.72 5.31
C VAL A 98 0.86 15.16 4.37
N THR A 99 0.99 15.75 3.18
CA THR A 99 2.07 15.36 2.26
C THR A 99 3.42 15.73 2.89
N GLY A 100 4.41 14.84 2.82
CA GLY A 100 5.66 14.96 3.57
C GLY A 100 5.75 14.05 4.78
N THR A 101 4.62 13.67 5.39
CA THR A 101 4.61 12.86 6.62
C THR A 101 4.57 11.35 6.36
N THR A 102 5.12 10.58 7.30
CA THR A 102 5.13 9.12 7.35
C THR A 102 4.00 8.62 8.21
N VAL A 103 3.28 7.61 7.73
CA VAL A 103 2.33 6.88 8.57
C VAL A 103 3.13 5.89 9.41
N ILE A 104 3.11 6.10 10.72
CA ILE A 104 3.66 5.16 11.70
C ILE A 104 2.51 4.28 12.19
N ILE A 105 2.76 2.98 12.24
CA ILE A 105 1.89 1.99 12.86
C ILE A 105 2.74 1.17 13.82
N GLU A 106 2.43 1.28 15.10
CA GLU A 106 3.02 0.44 16.12
C GLU A 106 1.92 -0.42 16.75
N ASP A 107 2.34 -1.52 17.36
CA ASP A 107 1.47 -2.45 18.05
C ASP A 107 2.01 -2.75 19.45
N VAL A 108 1.10 -2.81 20.42
CA VAL A 108 1.41 -3.06 21.83
C VAL A 108 0.39 -4.04 22.38
N ALA A 109 0.78 -4.82 23.39
CA ALA A 109 -0.16 -5.66 24.13
C ALA A 109 -0.22 -5.22 25.59
N TYR A 110 -1.43 -5.03 26.10
CA TYR A 110 -1.69 -4.76 27.51
C TYR A 110 -2.39 -5.97 28.15
N PRO A 111 -2.21 -6.22 29.46
CA PRO A 111 -3.09 -7.12 30.20
C PRO A 111 -4.56 -6.71 30.03
N ILE A 112 -5.44 -7.67 29.76
CA ILE A 112 -6.85 -7.43 29.43
C ILE A 112 -7.54 -6.68 30.57
N GLU A 113 -7.15 -6.95 31.82
CA GLU A 113 -7.72 -6.36 33.04
C GLU A 113 -7.51 -4.84 33.14
N CYS A 114 -6.56 -4.29 32.38
CA CYS A 114 -6.24 -2.86 32.38
C CYS A 114 -6.39 -2.21 31.00
N LEU A 115 -6.97 -2.94 30.04
CA LEU A 115 -7.02 -2.55 28.64
C LEU A 115 -7.76 -1.22 28.43
N ALA A 116 -8.85 -0.99 29.16
CA ALA A 116 -9.63 0.24 29.09
C ALA A 116 -8.83 1.44 29.61
N GLU A 117 -8.21 1.33 30.79
CA GLU A 117 -7.38 2.38 31.38
C GLU A 117 -6.16 2.70 30.50
N ALA A 118 -5.50 1.66 29.99
CA ALA A 118 -4.36 1.81 29.09
C ALA A 118 -4.74 2.51 27.77
N THR A 119 -5.93 2.20 27.22
CA THR A 119 -6.47 2.89 26.03
C THR A 119 -6.60 4.39 26.28
N LEU A 120 -7.23 4.76 27.39
CA LEU A 120 -7.45 6.17 27.75
C LEU A 120 -6.13 6.92 27.98
N GLU A 121 -5.14 6.26 28.59
CA GLU A 121 -3.81 6.83 28.74
C GLU A 121 -3.12 7.05 27.39
N LEU A 122 -3.18 6.07 26.49
CA LEU A 122 -2.59 6.18 25.16
C LEU A 122 -3.23 7.31 24.34
N GLN A 123 -4.56 7.45 24.39
CA GLN A 123 -5.27 8.60 23.81
C GLN A 123 -4.82 9.93 24.45
N GLY A 124 -4.60 9.93 25.77
CA GLY A 124 -4.05 11.06 26.50
C GLY A 124 -2.65 11.47 26.02
N LEU A 125 -1.79 10.50 25.72
CA LEU A 125 -0.46 10.73 25.16
C LEU A 125 -0.54 11.36 23.77
N PHE A 126 -1.41 10.88 22.89
CA PHE A 126 -1.61 11.50 21.57
C PHE A 126 -2.08 12.94 21.70
N LYS A 127 -3.02 13.22 22.60
CA LYS A 127 -3.49 14.58 22.88
C LYS A 127 -2.37 15.47 23.42
N LYS A 128 -1.55 14.96 24.36
CA LYS A 128 -0.42 15.68 24.95
C LYS A 128 0.60 16.10 23.90
N TYR A 129 0.89 15.22 22.94
CA TYR A 129 1.87 15.44 21.89
C TYR A 129 1.29 16.03 20.59
N GLY A 130 -0.02 16.32 20.55
CA GLY A 130 -0.66 16.99 19.42
C GLY A 130 -0.96 16.09 18.21
N TYR A 131 -0.99 14.77 18.39
CA TYR A 131 -1.42 13.82 17.35
C TYR A 131 -2.95 13.65 17.35
N SER A 132 -3.67 14.72 17.00
CA SER A 132 -5.14 14.70 16.97
C SER A 132 -5.75 13.76 15.93
N GLU A 133 -4.94 13.36 14.93
CA GLU A 133 -5.28 12.40 13.89
C GLU A 133 -4.96 10.95 14.26
N ALA A 134 -4.27 10.73 15.39
CA ALA A 134 -3.94 9.39 15.83
C ALA A 134 -5.21 8.59 16.16
N LEU A 135 -5.18 7.32 15.83
CA LEU A 135 -6.26 6.39 16.12
C LEU A 135 -5.74 5.13 16.80
N ILE A 136 -6.65 4.40 17.44
CA ILE A 136 -6.40 3.10 18.06
C ILE A 136 -7.41 2.09 17.54
N PHE A 137 -6.92 0.94 17.11
CA PHE A 137 -7.75 -0.23 16.83
C PHE A 137 -7.00 -1.51 17.18
N GLY A 138 -7.69 -2.61 17.42
CA GLY A 138 -6.99 -3.88 17.62
C GLY A 138 -7.83 -5.01 18.17
N HIS A 139 -7.13 -6.09 18.45
CA HIS A 139 -7.67 -7.37 18.89
C HIS A 139 -7.83 -7.34 20.41
N ALA A 140 -9.03 -6.98 20.87
CA ALA A 140 -9.30 -6.67 22.28
C ALA A 140 -9.25 -7.91 23.18
N LEU A 141 -9.58 -9.10 22.65
CA LEU A 141 -9.47 -10.36 23.41
C LEU A 141 -8.03 -10.74 23.72
N GLU A 142 -7.08 -10.26 22.93
CA GLU A 142 -5.65 -10.52 23.05
C GLU A 142 -4.93 -9.37 23.78
N GLY A 143 -5.67 -8.31 24.16
CA GLY A 143 -5.11 -7.08 24.69
C GLY A 143 -4.20 -6.35 23.69
N ASN A 144 -4.28 -6.69 22.41
CA ASN A 144 -3.40 -6.17 21.36
C ASN A 144 -4.03 -4.93 20.71
N PHE A 145 -3.33 -3.79 20.79
CA PHE A 145 -3.69 -2.56 20.11
C PHE A 145 -2.64 -2.13 19.12
N HIS A 146 -3.14 -1.75 17.94
CA HIS A 146 -2.42 -0.96 16.96
C HIS A 146 -2.80 0.50 17.15
N PHE A 147 -1.80 1.37 17.11
CA PHE A 147 -2.02 2.79 17.01
C PHE A 147 -1.30 3.35 15.79
N VAL A 148 -1.98 4.28 15.12
CA VAL A 148 -1.53 4.83 13.84
C VAL A 148 -1.55 6.34 13.93
N PHE A 149 -0.44 6.98 13.56
CA PHE A 149 -0.30 8.42 13.55
C PHE A 149 0.64 8.86 12.43
N THR A 150 0.75 10.17 12.19
CA THR A 150 1.59 10.69 11.11
C THR A 150 2.75 11.52 11.65
N GLN A 151 3.93 11.35 11.06
CA GLN A 151 5.15 12.01 11.52
C GLN A 151 5.99 12.55 10.36
N ASP A 152 6.35 13.83 10.41
CA ASP A 152 7.39 14.38 9.54
C ASP A 152 8.77 14.02 10.11
N PHE A 153 9.59 13.30 9.35
CA PHE A 153 10.96 12.96 9.72
C PHE A 153 12.01 13.84 9.06
N SER A 154 11.59 14.85 8.29
CA SER A 154 12.47 15.86 7.71
C SER A 154 12.74 17.03 8.66
N ASP A 155 11.85 17.29 9.63
CA ASP A 155 12.02 18.30 10.67
C ASP A 155 12.53 17.68 11.99
N LYS A 156 13.64 18.21 12.51
CA LYS A 156 14.25 17.78 13.78
C LYS A 156 13.34 17.99 14.99
N LYS A 157 12.50 19.02 14.99
CA LYS A 157 11.53 19.26 16.09
C LYS A 157 10.48 18.16 16.14
N GLU A 158 10.04 17.75 14.96
CA GLU A 158 9.07 16.70 14.75
C GLU A 158 9.66 15.31 15.11
N VAL A 159 10.93 15.05 14.76
CA VAL A 159 11.67 13.87 15.26
C VAL A 159 11.75 13.85 16.80
N LYS A 160 11.99 15.01 17.44
CA LYS A 160 12.03 15.09 18.91
C LYS A 160 10.67 14.83 19.55
N ARG A 161 9.59 15.32 18.94
CA ARG A 161 8.21 15.06 19.38
C ARG A 161 7.89 13.56 19.32
N TYR A 162 8.31 12.90 18.25
CA TYR A 162 8.20 11.46 18.09
C TYR A 162 9.00 10.70 19.17
N ASP A 163 10.25 11.08 19.42
CA ASP A 163 11.07 10.50 20.49
C ASP A 163 10.38 10.58 21.86
N ASP A 164 9.87 11.77 22.21
CA ASP A 164 9.18 11.99 23.48
C ASP A 164 7.91 11.15 23.63
N LEU A 165 7.10 11.07 22.56
CA LEU A 165 5.92 10.20 22.53
C LEU A 165 6.33 8.74 22.76
N MET A 166 7.31 8.23 22.01
CA MET A 166 7.69 6.81 22.08
C MET A 166 8.24 6.44 23.46
N ASN A 167 9.03 7.30 24.09
CA ASN A 167 9.52 7.04 25.45
C ASN A 167 8.38 6.97 26.48
N GLU A 168 7.35 7.81 26.37
CA GLU A 168 6.18 7.74 27.26
C GLU A 168 5.28 6.55 26.98
N VAL A 169 5.10 6.18 25.71
CA VAL A 169 4.40 4.94 25.34
C VAL A 169 5.14 3.73 25.91
N VAL A 170 6.46 3.68 25.78
CA VAL A 170 7.29 2.59 26.33
C VAL A 170 7.16 2.50 27.84
N ASN A 171 7.17 3.63 28.55
CA ASN A 171 6.98 3.66 29.99
C ASN A 171 5.58 3.15 30.38
N SER A 172 4.53 3.66 29.72
CA SER A 172 3.16 3.22 29.95
C SER A 172 3.04 1.71 29.76
N VAL A 173 3.44 1.20 28.59
CA VAL A 173 3.29 -0.22 28.24
C VAL A 173 4.17 -1.11 29.13
N ALA A 174 5.50 -0.98 29.03
CA ALA A 174 6.43 -1.96 29.60
C ALA A 174 6.65 -1.77 31.10
N VAL A 175 6.57 -0.54 31.62
CA VAL A 175 6.89 -0.25 33.03
C VAL A 175 5.62 -0.19 33.87
N LYS A 176 4.64 0.63 33.49
CA LYS A 176 3.43 0.84 34.29
C LYS A 176 2.48 -0.36 34.21
N TYR A 177 2.12 -0.77 32.99
CA TYR A 177 1.14 -1.83 32.77
C TYR A 177 1.74 -3.23 32.62
N GLN A 178 3.08 -3.35 32.59
CA GLN A 178 3.79 -4.63 32.41
C GLN A 178 3.31 -5.39 31.15
N GLY A 179 3.00 -4.63 30.09
CA GLY A 179 2.63 -5.12 28.78
C GLY A 179 3.82 -5.36 27.86
N SER A 180 3.53 -5.67 26.60
CA SER A 180 4.53 -5.91 25.55
C SER A 180 4.57 -4.76 24.54
N LEU A 181 5.78 -4.32 24.15
CA LEU A 181 6.00 -3.28 23.13
C LEU A 181 5.83 -3.77 21.69
N LYS A 182 5.36 -5.01 21.54
CA LYS A 182 5.09 -5.70 20.27
C LYS A 182 4.12 -6.84 20.54
N ALA A 183 3.07 -6.93 19.76
CA ALA A 183 2.15 -8.07 19.81
C ALA A 183 2.41 -9.00 18.61
N GLU A 184 2.51 -8.43 17.42
CA GLU A 184 2.54 -9.12 16.13
C GLU A 184 3.64 -8.62 15.18
N HIS A 185 3.90 -7.31 15.10
CA HIS A 185 4.78 -6.75 14.05
C HIS A 185 6.27 -6.94 14.32
N GLY A 186 6.62 -7.39 15.53
CA GLY A 186 7.99 -7.60 15.98
C GLY A 186 8.74 -6.29 16.28
N THR A 187 10.02 -6.39 16.64
CA THR A 187 10.78 -5.23 17.14
C THR A 187 11.30 -4.30 16.03
N GLY A 188 11.71 -4.86 14.89
CA GLY A 188 12.35 -4.09 13.82
C GLY A 188 13.55 -3.26 14.33
N ARG A 189 13.72 -2.06 13.77
CA ARG A 189 14.67 -1.04 14.28
C ARG A 189 14.02 -0.08 15.25
N ASN A 190 12.73 0.16 15.06
CA ASN A 190 11.95 1.18 15.75
C ASN A 190 11.82 0.89 17.25
N MET A 191 11.58 -0.37 17.62
CA MET A 191 11.46 -0.76 19.02
C MET A 191 12.78 -1.29 19.60
N ALA A 192 13.85 -1.41 18.80
CA ALA A 192 15.09 -2.07 19.20
C ALA A 192 15.82 -1.33 20.34
N ALA A 193 15.68 0.00 20.42
CA ALA A 193 16.23 0.80 21.51
C ALA A 193 15.54 0.52 22.87
N PHE A 194 14.33 -0.04 22.86
CA PHE A 194 13.47 -0.18 24.04
C PHE A 194 13.33 -1.62 24.54
N ILE A 195 13.80 -2.63 23.80
CA ILE A 195 13.52 -4.04 24.17
C ILE A 195 14.12 -4.46 25.51
N GLU A 196 15.21 -3.82 25.96
CA GLU A 196 15.77 -4.11 27.28
C GLU A 196 14.82 -3.65 28.40
N VAL A 197 14.04 -2.59 28.17
CA VAL A 197 13.01 -2.12 29.11
C VAL A 197 11.90 -3.16 29.26
N GLU A 198 11.47 -3.77 28.16
CA GLU A 198 10.43 -4.82 28.13
C GLU A 198 10.95 -6.15 28.71
N TRP A 199 12.14 -6.60 28.31
CA TRP A 199 12.65 -7.94 28.64
C TRP A 199 13.40 -8.00 29.96
N GLY A 200 13.91 -6.86 30.42
CA GLY A 200 14.90 -6.79 31.48
C GLY A 200 16.30 -7.20 31.01
N ASN A 201 17.30 -6.79 31.80
CA ASN A 201 18.71 -6.96 31.48
C ASN A 201 19.11 -8.43 31.26
N ASP A 202 18.64 -9.36 32.10
CA ASP A 202 19.09 -10.75 32.05
C ASP A 202 18.67 -11.46 30.75
N ALA A 203 17.41 -11.28 30.34
CA ALA A 203 16.90 -11.82 29.09
C ALA A 203 17.55 -11.14 27.88
N TYR A 204 17.71 -9.81 27.92
CA TYR A 204 18.41 -9.08 26.86
C TYR A 204 19.85 -9.57 26.66
N VAL A 205 20.63 -9.70 27.74
CA VAL A 205 22.01 -10.22 27.70
C VAL A 205 22.06 -11.66 27.21
N MET A 206 21.08 -12.50 27.58
CA MET A 206 20.99 -13.86 27.06
C MET A 206 20.76 -13.86 25.54
N MET A 207 19.83 -13.06 25.04
CA MET A 207 19.55 -12.95 23.61
C MET A 207 20.75 -12.40 22.82
N LYS A 208 21.52 -11.46 23.39
CA LYS A 208 22.80 -11.03 22.83
C LYS A 208 23.80 -12.17 22.69
N LYS A 209 23.92 -13.03 23.71
CA LYS A 209 24.80 -14.22 23.64
C LYS A 209 24.36 -15.17 22.53
N ILE A 210 23.06 -15.45 22.43
CA ILE A 210 22.50 -16.29 21.36
C ILE A 210 22.82 -15.69 19.99
N LYS A 211 22.56 -14.39 19.79
CA LYS A 211 22.87 -13.68 18.54
C LYS A 211 24.36 -13.81 18.18
N ASN A 212 25.26 -13.61 19.14
CA ASN A 212 26.71 -13.72 18.92
C ASN A 212 27.18 -15.15 18.62
N LEU A 213 26.49 -16.18 19.12
CA LEU A 213 26.81 -17.58 18.80
C LEU A 213 26.51 -17.91 17.33
N PHE A 214 25.38 -17.42 16.80
CA PHE A 214 24.96 -17.68 15.42
C PHE A 214 25.52 -16.68 14.41
N ASP A 215 25.87 -15.46 14.84
CA ASP A 215 26.35 -14.38 13.98
C ASP A 215 27.51 -13.60 14.64
N PRO A 216 28.66 -14.23 14.86
CA PRO A 216 29.79 -13.62 15.56
C PRO A 216 30.42 -12.42 14.81
N LYS A 217 30.10 -12.27 13.51
CA LYS A 217 30.55 -11.14 12.69
C LYS A 217 29.50 -10.03 12.55
N GLY A 218 28.28 -10.24 13.07
CA GLY A 218 27.19 -9.26 13.00
C GLY A 218 26.69 -8.98 11.57
N LEU A 219 26.74 -9.97 10.66
CA LEU A 219 26.37 -9.80 9.25
C LEU A 219 24.85 -9.94 9.02
N LEU A 220 24.15 -10.67 9.89
CA LEU A 220 22.73 -10.96 9.71
C LEU A 220 21.89 -9.82 10.31
N ASN A 221 21.52 -8.86 9.45
CA ASN A 221 20.61 -7.75 9.73
C ASN A 221 21.01 -6.90 10.97
N PRO A 222 22.16 -6.21 10.91
CA PRO A 222 22.68 -5.44 12.04
C PRO A 222 21.72 -4.32 12.48
N GLY A 223 21.67 -4.11 13.80
CA GLY A 223 20.87 -3.07 14.45
C GLY A 223 19.36 -3.34 14.48
N VAL A 224 18.92 -4.56 14.15
CA VAL A 224 17.52 -4.99 14.18
C VAL A 224 17.29 -5.95 15.34
N ILE A 225 16.19 -5.77 16.07
CA ILE A 225 15.83 -6.47 17.31
C ILE A 225 16.85 -6.20 18.42
N ILE A 226 18.04 -6.79 18.33
CA ILE A 226 19.13 -6.61 19.30
C ILE A 226 19.99 -5.43 18.85
N ASN A 227 19.94 -4.34 19.59
CA ASN A 227 20.71 -3.15 19.30
C ASN A 227 21.21 -2.50 20.60
N ASP A 228 22.48 -2.10 20.63
CA ASP A 228 23.10 -1.41 21.76
C ASP A 228 22.91 0.13 21.68
N ASP A 229 22.46 0.61 20.53
CA ASP A 229 22.19 2.01 20.27
C ASP A 229 20.84 2.43 20.85
N LYS A 230 20.88 3.19 21.95
CA LYS A 230 19.68 3.69 22.64
C LYS A 230 18.89 4.74 21.84
N GLU A 231 19.43 5.21 20.73
CA GLU A 231 18.77 6.16 19.82
C GLU A 231 18.51 5.51 18.45
N ALA A 232 18.50 4.18 18.37
CA ALA A 232 18.32 3.46 17.11
C ALA A 232 17.03 3.84 16.37
N HIS A 233 15.96 4.15 17.11
CA HIS A 233 14.65 4.57 16.58
C HIS A 233 14.67 5.96 15.94
N LEU A 234 15.73 6.76 16.16
CA LEU A 234 15.87 8.10 15.61
C LEU A 234 16.84 8.17 14.41
N LYS A 235 17.42 7.03 14.02
CA LYS A 235 18.48 6.97 13.01
C LYS A 235 17.97 6.34 11.72
N ASN A 236 18.51 6.80 10.59
CA ASN A 236 18.16 6.32 9.24
C ASN A 236 16.65 6.41 8.96
N LEU A 237 16.00 7.43 9.52
CA LEU A 237 14.59 7.69 9.32
C LEU A 237 14.33 8.01 7.84
N LYS A 238 13.37 7.30 7.26
CA LYS A 238 12.97 7.52 5.87
C LYS A 238 12.05 8.73 5.79
N THR A 239 12.46 9.75 5.03
CA THR A 239 11.61 10.89 4.68
C THR A 239 10.67 10.55 3.53
N LEU A 240 9.51 11.23 3.44
CA LEU A 240 8.53 11.06 2.36
C LEU A 240 8.31 12.37 1.58
N PRO A 241 9.32 12.86 0.85
CA PRO A 241 9.20 14.11 0.10
C PRO A 241 8.06 14.05 -0.92
N ALA A 242 7.42 15.19 -1.15
CA ALA A 242 6.44 15.34 -2.23
C ALA A 242 7.12 15.11 -3.58
N THR A 243 6.41 14.51 -4.52
CA THR A 243 6.88 14.30 -5.89
C THR A 243 5.83 14.65 -6.92
N ASN A 244 4.62 14.11 -6.78
CA ASN A 244 3.53 14.34 -7.72
C ASN A 244 2.20 14.00 -7.06
N GLU A 245 1.23 14.90 -7.18
CA GLU A 245 -0.09 14.79 -6.55
C GLU A 245 -0.83 13.47 -6.84
N ILE A 246 -0.57 12.84 -8.00
CA ILE A 246 -1.14 11.55 -8.39
C ILE A 246 -0.73 10.44 -7.41
N VAL A 247 0.47 10.54 -6.83
CA VAL A 247 1.06 9.48 -6.00
C VAL A 247 1.45 9.93 -4.59
N ASP A 248 1.34 11.22 -4.25
CA ASP A 248 1.80 11.76 -2.97
C ASP A 248 1.07 11.17 -1.76
N LYS A 249 -0.18 10.72 -1.94
CA LYS A 249 -0.93 9.97 -0.93
C LYS A 249 -0.42 8.54 -0.66
N CYS A 250 0.53 8.04 -1.45
CA CYS A 250 1.06 6.69 -1.27
C CYS A 250 1.76 6.55 0.10
N ILE A 251 1.40 5.50 0.84
CA ILE A 251 2.02 5.12 2.13
C ILE A 251 3.06 4.00 1.99
N GLU A 252 3.39 3.61 0.76
CA GLU A 252 4.43 2.61 0.47
C GLU A 252 4.22 1.20 1.07
N CYS A 253 2.96 0.81 1.28
CA CYS A 253 2.59 -0.50 1.84
C CYS A 253 2.84 -1.70 0.92
N GLY A 254 2.93 -1.49 -0.41
CA GLY A 254 3.26 -2.55 -1.37
C GLY A 254 2.11 -3.45 -1.82
N PHE A 255 0.86 -3.23 -1.41
CA PHE A 255 -0.30 -4.02 -1.89
C PHE A 255 -0.46 -4.03 -3.42
N CYS A 256 0.06 -3.01 -4.10
CA CYS A 256 0.03 -2.90 -5.56
C CYS A 256 1.10 -3.73 -6.28
N GLU A 257 2.11 -4.26 -5.57
CA GLU A 257 3.24 -4.94 -6.20
C GLU A 257 2.85 -6.26 -6.86
N PRO A 258 2.10 -7.18 -6.23
CA PRO A 258 1.76 -8.47 -6.84
C PRO A 258 0.86 -8.35 -8.09
N THR A 259 0.06 -7.28 -8.18
CA THR A 259 -0.86 -7.04 -9.30
C THR A 259 -0.17 -6.42 -10.51
N CYS A 260 1.06 -5.92 -10.35
CA CYS A 260 1.74 -5.21 -11.43
C CYS A 260 2.33 -6.17 -12.46
N PRO A 261 2.01 -6.05 -13.75
CA PRO A 261 2.58 -6.93 -14.78
C PRO A 261 4.08 -6.73 -15.00
N SER A 262 4.70 -5.68 -14.43
CA SER A 262 6.14 -5.46 -14.50
C SER A 262 6.91 -5.93 -13.26
N ASN A 263 6.24 -6.56 -12.28
CA ASN A 263 6.87 -6.98 -11.01
C ASN A 263 8.00 -8.01 -11.20
N GLU A 264 7.88 -8.90 -12.19
CA GLU A 264 8.90 -9.89 -12.56
C GLU A 264 9.86 -9.38 -13.67
N LEU A 265 9.72 -8.12 -14.10
CA LEU A 265 10.53 -7.55 -15.17
C LEU A 265 11.49 -6.46 -14.67
N THR A 266 10.95 -5.44 -13.98
CA THR A 266 11.70 -4.26 -13.49
C THR A 266 11.05 -3.72 -12.21
N LEU A 267 10.66 -2.43 -12.18
CA LEU A 267 10.14 -1.79 -10.99
C LEU A 267 8.65 -2.07 -10.77
N THR A 268 8.29 -2.34 -9.52
CA THR A 268 6.90 -2.37 -9.07
C THR A 268 6.33 -0.95 -8.91
N PRO A 269 5.00 -0.76 -8.81
CA PRO A 269 4.39 0.56 -8.65
C PRO A 269 4.91 1.29 -7.41
N ARG A 270 5.10 0.60 -6.28
CA ARG A 270 5.69 1.20 -5.07
C ARG A 270 7.12 1.66 -5.33
N GLN A 271 7.95 0.81 -5.93
CA GLN A 271 9.35 1.17 -6.22
C GLN A 271 9.45 2.37 -7.17
N ARG A 272 8.55 2.48 -8.16
CA ARG A 272 8.45 3.67 -9.03
C ARG A 272 8.22 4.94 -8.22
N ILE A 273 7.29 4.90 -7.27
CA ILE A 273 6.99 6.06 -6.42
C ILE A 273 8.19 6.40 -5.54
N VAL A 274 8.81 5.42 -4.90
CA VAL A 274 9.99 5.62 -4.03
C VAL A 274 11.13 6.28 -4.80
N ILE A 275 11.40 5.85 -6.05
CA ILE A 275 12.46 6.44 -6.86
C ILE A 275 12.13 7.88 -7.29
N ASN A 276 10.87 8.17 -7.67
CA ASN A 276 10.47 9.56 -7.98
C ASN A 276 10.59 10.47 -6.75
N ARG A 277 10.26 9.96 -5.55
CA ARG A 277 10.47 10.67 -4.29
C ARG A 277 11.94 10.94 -4.03
N GLU A 278 12.82 9.97 -4.29
CA GLU A 278 14.26 10.17 -4.13
C GLU A 278 14.82 11.20 -5.11
N ILE A 279 14.37 11.16 -6.38
CA ILE A 279 14.68 12.19 -7.37
C ILE A 279 14.25 13.57 -6.86
N SER A 280 13.03 13.67 -6.33
CA SER A 280 12.48 14.94 -5.81
C SER A 280 13.25 15.42 -4.57
N ARG A 281 13.71 14.50 -3.72
CA ARG A 281 14.59 14.78 -2.58
C ARG A 281 15.92 15.37 -3.02
N LEU A 282 16.59 14.72 -3.98
CA LEU A 282 17.88 15.16 -4.51
C LEU A 282 17.75 16.56 -5.13
N GLU A 283 16.68 16.81 -5.88
CA GLU A 283 16.39 18.13 -6.46
C GLU A 283 16.15 19.20 -5.38
N SER A 284 15.45 18.87 -4.30
CA SER A 284 15.15 19.85 -3.24
C SER A 284 16.37 20.23 -2.40
N ILE A 285 17.37 19.34 -2.29
CA ILE A 285 18.64 19.63 -1.59
C ILE A 285 19.74 20.15 -2.52
N GLY A 286 19.46 20.38 -3.81
CA GLY A 286 20.40 20.94 -4.78
C GLY A 286 21.35 19.94 -5.45
N GLU A 287 21.18 18.64 -5.22
CA GLU A 287 21.98 17.55 -5.80
C GLU A 287 21.51 17.20 -7.23
N HIS A 288 21.44 18.21 -8.10
CA HIS A 288 20.85 18.09 -9.44
C HIS A 288 21.58 17.12 -10.36
N LYS A 289 22.88 16.90 -10.16
CA LYS A 289 23.66 15.95 -10.96
C LYS A 289 23.21 14.52 -10.68
N GLU A 290 23.13 14.15 -9.41
CA GLU A 290 22.67 12.83 -8.99
C GLU A 290 21.20 12.63 -9.33
N ALA A 291 20.36 13.64 -9.11
CA ALA A 291 18.96 13.59 -9.54
C ALA A 291 18.81 13.29 -11.04
N LYS A 292 19.66 13.89 -11.88
CA LYS A 292 19.68 13.62 -13.33
C LYS A 292 20.12 12.19 -13.63
N GLU A 293 21.15 11.68 -12.97
CA GLU A 293 21.59 10.29 -13.12
C GLU A 293 20.46 9.30 -12.77
N TYR A 294 19.72 9.56 -11.69
CA TYR A 294 18.54 8.78 -11.33
C TYR A 294 17.42 8.88 -12.37
N LYS A 295 17.14 10.07 -12.91
CA LYS A 295 16.16 10.26 -14.00
C LYS A 295 16.54 9.47 -15.25
N ASP A 296 17.83 9.48 -15.62
CA ASP A 296 18.34 8.75 -16.79
C ASP A 296 18.21 7.22 -16.57
N LEU A 297 18.54 6.71 -15.38
CA LEU A 297 18.34 5.30 -15.01
C LEU A 297 16.85 4.90 -14.93
N TYR A 298 15.99 5.83 -14.50
CA TYR A 298 14.55 5.62 -14.39
C TYR A 298 13.85 5.50 -15.75
N GLN A 299 14.49 5.89 -16.86
CA GLN A 299 13.84 5.89 -18.17
C GLN A 299 13.29 4.52 -18.58
N TYR A 300 14.14 3.49 -18.65
CA TYR A 300 13.70 2.16 -19.05
C TYR A 300 12.87 1.51 -17.94
N ASP A 301 13.48 1.36 -16.76
CA ASP A 301 12.92 0.61 -15.64
C ASP A 301 11.68 1.25 -15.06
N GLY A 302 11.59 2.58 -15.11
CA GLY A 302 10.59 3.46 -14.51
C GLY A 302 9.45 3.88 -15.43
N ILE A 303 9.76 4.18 -16.70
CA ILE A 303 8.81 4.76 -17.65
C ILE A 303 8.43 3.77 -18.75
N GLU A 304 9.40 3.13 -19.41
CA GLU A 304 9.13 2.32 -20.61
C GLU A 304 8.49 0.97 -20.29
N THR A 305 8.88 0.34 -19.18
CA THR A 305 8.33 -0.97 -18.76
C THR A 305 6.96 -0.90 -18.11
N CYS A 306 6.50 0.30 -17.72
CA CYS A 306 5.15 0.45 -17.21
C CYS A 306 4.11 0.27 -18.34
N ALA A 307 3.24 -0.73 -18.19
CA ALA A 307 2.15 -1.01 -19.13
C ALA A 307 1.07 0.09 -19.15
N THR A 308 1.07 1.02 -18.19
CA THR A 308 0.07 2.11 -18.06
C THR A 308 -1.39 1.64 -17.97
N CYS A 309 -1.60 0.38 -17.55
CA CYS A 309 -2.90 -0.27 -17.42
C CYS A 309 -3.68 0.09 -16.16
N SER A 310 -3.05 0.81 -15.22
CA SER A 310 -3.66 1.27 -13.96
C SER A 310 -4.16 0.17 -13.01
N LEU A 311 -3.78 -1.10 -13.23
CA LEU A 311 -4.14 -2.23 -12.35
C LEU A 311 -3.65 -2.05 -10.90
N CYS A 312 -2.60 -1.25 -10.67
CA CYS A 312 -2.15 -0.91 -9.33
C CYS A 312 -3.21 -0.16 -8.50
N SER A 313 -4.10 0.61 -9.14
CA SER A 313 -5.10 1.45 -8.46
C SER A 313 -6.24 0.61 -7.88
N SER A 314 -6.59 -0.52 -8.52
CA SER A 314 -7.62 -1.42 -7.99
C SER A 314 -7.17 -2.11 -6.70
N ALA A 315 -5.89 -2.50 -6.62
CA ALA A 315 -5.29 -3.11 -5.45
C ALA A 315 -4.89 -2.09 -4.36
N CYS A 316 -4.63 -0.84 -4.73
CA CYS A 316 -4.18 0.18 -3.79
C CYS A 316 -5.34 0.64 -2.87
N PRO A 317 -5.18 0.59 -1.55
CA PRO A 317 -6.26 0.97 -0.64
C PRO A 317 -6.52 2.48 -0.64
N VAL A 318 -5.54 3.29 -1.03
CA VAL A 318 -5.68 4.76 -1.21
C VAL A 318 -5.70 5.18 -2.68
N LYS A 319 -6.02 4.24 -3.58
CA LYS A 319 -6.31 4.45 -5.02
C LYS A 319 -5.19 5.07 -5.87
N ILE A 320 -3.93 4.87 -5.48
CA ILE A 320 -2.77 5.36 -6.25
C ILE A 320 -2.72 4.72 -7.65
N ASP A 321 -2.60 5.57 -8.68
CA ASP A 321 -2.46 5.15 -10.07
C ASP A 321 -1.09 5.54 -10.65
N THR A 322 -0.12 4.63 -10.57
CA THR A 322 1.19 4.81 -11.21
C THR A 322 1.13 4.76 -12.73
N GLY A 323 0.08 4.18 -13.31
CA GLY A 323 -0.17 4.22 -14.76
C GLY A 323 -0.44 5.66 -15.22
N SER A 324 -1.24 6.39 -14.44
CA SER A 324 -1.47 7.83 -14.65
C SER A 324 -0.21 8.66 -14.41
N LEU A 325 0.57 8.38 -13.36
CA LEU A 325 1.89 9.01 -13.17
C LEU A 325 2.81 8.79 -14.38
N THR A 326 2.90 7.57 -14.89
CA THR A 326 3.76 7.25 -16.04
C THR A 326 3.28 7.98 -17.30
N LYS A 327 1.96 8.06 -17.54
CA LYS A 327 1.41 8.85 -18.66
C LYS A 327 1.76 10.32 -18.53
N HIS A 328 1.70 10.87 -17.32
CA HIS A 328 2.10 12.24 -17.01
C HIS A 328 3.59 12.46 -17.34
N LEU A 329 4.49 11.62 -16.80
CA LEU A 329 5.93 11.72 -17.06
C LEU A 329 6.27 11.54 -18.56
N ARG A 330 5.62 10.61 -19.27
CA ARG A 330 5.77 10.45 -20.73
C ARG A 330 5.36 11.72 -21.48
N ALA A 331 4.30 12.40 -21.03
CA ALA A 331 3.82 13.62 -21.66
C ALA A 331 4.78 14.81 -21.50
N GLU A 332 5.53 14.86 -20.41
CA GLU A 332 6.59 15.87 -20.18
C GLU A 332 7.78 15.68 -21.14
N GLN A 333 8.05 14.45 -21.56
CA GLN A 333 9.13 14.13 -22.51
C GLN A 333 8.76 14.40 -23.98
N LEU A 334 7.49 14.70 -24.29
CA LEU A 334 7.04 14.89 -25.67
C LEU A 334 7.43 16.27 -26.22
N THR A 335 8.13 16.25 -27.37
CA THR A 335 8.40 17.47 -28.14
C THR A 335 7.12 18.03 -28.81
N PRO A 336 7.08 19.33 -29.16
CA PRO A 336 5.96 19.91 -29.92
C PRO A 336 5.67 19.17 -31.23
N ALA A 337 6.71 18.71 -31.93
CA ALA A 337 6.57 17.92 -33.14
C ALA A 337 5.90 16.56 -32.86
N SER A 338 6.33 15.85 -31.82
CA SER A 338 5.72 14.59 -31.39
C SER A 338 4.24 14.77 -31.03
N LYS A 339 3.88 15.84 -30.31
CA LYS A 339 2.49 16.19 -29.98
C LYS A 339 1.66 16.48 -31.23
N SER A 340 2.22 17.20 -32.20
CA SER A 340 1.55 17.49 -33.47
C SER A 340 1.27 16.21 -34.28
N VAL A 341 2.24 15.32 -34.39
CA VAL A 341 2.06 14.01 -35.05
C VAL A 341 1.01 13.16 -34.34
N ALA A 342 1.05 13.09 -33.00
CA ALA A 342 0.06 12.36 -32.23
C ALA A 342 -1.36 12.91 -32.44
N ASN A 343 -1.53 14.23 -32.41
CA ASN A 343 -2.80 14.88 -32.68
C ASN A 343 -3.28 14.65 -34.11
N PHE A 344 -2.38 14.69 -35.10
CA PHE A 344 -2.71 14.35 -36.48
C PHE A 344 -3.23 12.92 -36.59
N VAL A 345 -2.54 11.95 -35.98
CA VAL A 345 -2.95 10.54 -35.96
C VAL A 345 -4.31 10.38 -35.28
N ALA A 346 -4.51 11.01 -34.12
CA ALA A 346 -5.77 10.94 -33.38
C ALA A 346 -6.95 11.53 -34.18
N ASN A 347 -6.75 12.70 -34.79
CA ASN A 347 -7.78 13.38 -35.59
C ASN A 347 -8.03 12.71 -36.95
N ASN A 348 -7.08 11.90 -37.44
CA ASN A 348 -7.16 11.21 -38.73
C ASN A 348 -7.05 9.68 -38.57
N PHE A 349 -7.58 9.14 -37.47
CA PHE A 349 -7.34 7.74 -37.09
C PHE A 349 -7.77 6.74 -38.16
N SER A 350 -8.93 6.95 -38.79
CA SER A 350 -9.45 6.10 -39.87
C SER A 350 -8.53 6.08 -41.10
N ALA A 351 -8.03 7.25 -41.52
CA ALA A 351 -7.10 7.36 -42.65
C ALA A 351 -5.74 6.76 -42.31
N THR A 352 -5.25 7.02 -41.10
CA THR A 352 -4.00 6.45 -40.58
C THR A 352 -4.07 4.92 -40.57
N LEU A 353 -5.18 4.35 -40.07
CA LEU A 353 -5.39 2.91 -40.03
C LEU A 353 -5.39 2.28 -41.44
N LYS A 354 -6.05 2.93 -42.42
CA LYS A 354 -6.01 2.48 -43.83
C LYS A 354 -4.58 2.48 -44.37
N GLY A 355 -3.81 3.54 -44.10
CA GLY A 355 -2.41 3.65 -44.51
C GLY A 355 -1.53 2.56 -43.90
N VAL A 356 -1.64 2.33 -42.59
CA VAL A 356 -0.91 1.26 -41.88
C VAL A 356 -1.28 -0.12 -42.45
N ARG A 357 -2.57 -0.38 -42.67
CA ARG A 357 -3.04 -1.64 -43.27
C ARG A 357 -2.45 -1.87 -44.65
N PHE A 358 -2.47 -0.84 -45.51
CA PHE A 358 -1.84 -0.90 -46.82
C PHE A 358 -0.35 -1.23 -46.70
N GLY A 359 0.38 -0.55 -45.81
CA GLY A 359 1.79 -0.81 -45.54
C GLY A 359 2.08 -2.27 -45.14
N LEU A 360 1.25 -2.85 -44.26
CA LEU A 360 1.39 -4.27 -43.88
C LEU A 360 1.09 -5.22 -45.04
N HIS A 361 0.12 -4.92 -45.90
CA HIS A 361 -0.12 -5.71 -47.12
C HIS A 361 1.08 -5.65 -48.08
N SER A 362 1.64 -4.46 -48.30
CA SER A 362 2.83 -4.28 -49.13
C SER A 362 4.04 -5.04 -48.57
N ALA A 363 4.30 -4.95 -47.26
CA ALA A 363 5.40 -5.67 -46.61
C ALA A 363 5.25 -7.19 -46.76
N ASN A 364 4.04 -7.72 -46.57
CA ASN A 364 3.76 -9.15 -46.76
C ASN A 364 3.87 -9.58 -48.23
N PHE A 365 3.48 -8.73 -49.19
CA PHE A 365 3.67 -9.01 -50.61
C PHE A 365 5.16 -9.08 -50.98
N ILE A 366 5.95 -8.11 -50.54
CA ILE A 366 7.41 -8.09 -50.76
C ILE A 366 8.06 -9.33 -50.15
N HIS A 367 7.68 -9.72 -48.93
CA HIS A 367 8.17 -10.96 -48.31
C HIS A 367 7.84 -12.21 -49.15
N LYS A 368 6.62 -12.33 -49.69
CA LYS A 368 6.25 -13.45 -50.57
C LYS A 368 7.11 -13.53 -51.83
N VAL A 369 7.53 -12.38 -52.36
CA VAL A 369 8.36 -12.31 -53.58
C VAL A 369 9.83 -12.58 -53.29
N LEU A 370 10.39 -11.98 -52.24
CA LEU A 370 11.83 -12.04 -51.93
C LEU A 370 12.24 -13.26 -51.08
N GLY A 371 11.29 -13.83 -50.32
CA GLY A 371 11.56 -14.87 -49.33
C GLY A 371 12.12 -14.32 -48.01
N THR A 372 12.10 -15.16 -46.97
CA THR A 372 12.48 -14.79 -45.59
C THR A 372 13.92 -14.30 -45.45
N PRO A 373 14.97 -14.99 -45.94
CA PRO A 373 16.36 -14.57 -45.73
C PRO A 373 16.69 -13.21 -46.37
N SER A 374 16.14 -12.97 -47.56
CA SER A 374 16.30 -11.72 -48.31
C SER A 374 15.59 -10.55 -47.62
N MET A 375 14.35 -10.77 -47.14
CA MET A 375 13.58 -9.75 -46.44
C MET A 375 14.23 -9.34 -45.11
N GLU A 376 14.75 -10.30 -44.35
CA GLU A 376 15.49 -10.01 -43.12
C GLU A 376 16.76 -9.20 -43.39
N THR A 377 17.53 -9.58 -44.42
CA THR A 377 18.77 -8.88 -44.78
C THR A 377 18.49 -7.47 -45.29
N PHE A 378 17.48 -7.32 -46.16
CA PHE A 378 17.05 -6.03 -46.69
C PHE A 378 16.61 -5.08 -45.57
N THR A 379 15.70 -5.53 -44.70
CA THR A 379 15.20 -4.69 -43.61
C THR A 379 16.24 -4.42 -42.53
N LYS A 380 17.16 -5.36 -42.25
CA LYS A 380 18.32 -5.12 -41.39
C LYS A 380 19.23 -4.03 -41.97
N THR A 381 19.48 -4.07 -43.27
CA THR A 381 20.30 -3.05 -43.96
C THR A 381 19.63 -1.68 -43.90
N MET A 382 18.34 -1.59 -44.23
CA MET A 382 17.56 -0.36 -44.15
C MET A 382 17.48 0.20 -42.72
N ARG A 383 17.33 -0.68 -41.72
CA ARG A 383 17.38 -0.30 -40.31
C ARG A 383 18.74 0.29 -39.92
N ASN A 384 19.84 -0.34 -40.34
CA ASN A 384 21.18 0.17 -40.08
C ASN A 384 21.42 1.54 -40.75
N LEU A 385 21.07 1.67 -42.03
CA LEU A 385 21.21 2.93 -42.79
C LEU A 385 20.37 4.07 -42.19
N SER A 386 19.21 3.75 -41.61
CA SER A 386 18.34 4.72 -40.95
C SER A 386 18.72 5.03 -39.50
N GLY A 387 19.82 4.47 -38.98
CA GLY A 387 20.21 4.64 -37.58
C GLY A 387 19.17 4.07 -36.61
N ASN A 388 18.64 2.88 -36.90
CA ASN A 388 17.59 2.20 -36.15
C ASN A 388 16.18 2.84 -36.18
N ARG A 389 15.92 3.81 -37.06
CA ARG A 389 14.59 4.44 -37.17
C ARG A 389 13.55 3.58 -37.89
N LEU A 390 13.98 2.70 -38.80
CA LEU A 390 13.07 1.77 -39.48
C LEU A 390 12.95 0.43 -38.71
N PRO A 391 11.74 -0.13 -38.55
CA PRO A 391 11.56 -1.40 -37.87
C PRO A 391 12.21 -2.53 -38.67
N LYS A 392 12.75 -3.52 -37.95
CA LYS A 392 13.23 -4.77 -38.57
C LYS A 392 12.01 -5.65 -38.83
N TRP A 393 11.91 -6.22 -40.02
CA TRP A 393 10.86 -7.20 -40.31
C TRP A 393 11.21 -8.55 -39.67
N SER A 394 10.19 -9.27 -39.18
CA SER A 394 10.28 -10.64 -38.68
C SER A 394 9.15 -11.48 -39.27
N ILE A 395 9.32 -12.81 -39.26
CA ILE A 395 8.27 -13.74 -39.71
C ILE A 395 6.97 -13.64 -38.89
N THR A 396 7.05 -13.13 -37.66
CA THR A 396 5.92 -12.88 -36.75
C THR A 396 5.24 -11.52 -36.96
N MET A 397 5.74 -10.67 -37.87
CA MET A 397 5.14 -9.36 -38.13
C MET A 397 3.70 -9.54 -38.64
N PRO A 398 2.71 -8.81 -38.07
CA PRO A 398 1.32 -8.97 -38.45
C PRO A 398 1.09 -8.61 -39.92
N LYS A 399 0.09 -9.25 -40.52
CA LYS A 399 -0.37 -8.94 -41.89
C LYS A 399 -1.49 -7.92 -41.82
N GLY A 400 -1.65 -7.14 -42.89
CA GLY A 400 -2.86 -6.32 -43.05
C GLY A 400 -4.09 -7.22 -42.98
N THR A 401 -5.07 -6.81 -42.18
CA THR A 401 -6.35 -7.52 -42.05
C THR A 401 -7.52 -6.55 -42.15
N ASN A 402 -8.63 -7.05 -42.67
CA ASN A 402 -9.92 -6.37 -42.61
C ASN A 402 -10.77 -7.12 -41.57
N ILE A 403 -11.22 -6.39 -40.56
CA ILE A 403 -12.18 -6.91 -39.58
C ILE A 403 -13.55 -6.78 -40.22
N ASP A 404 -14.28 -7.89 -40.28
CA ASP A 404 -15.70 -7.85 -40.62
C ASP A 404 -16.47 -7.22 -39.47
N LEU A 405 -17.04 -6.05 -39.70
CA LEU A 405 -17.85 -5.34 -38.73
C LEU A 405 -19.30 -5.84 -38.69
N ASN A 406 -19.70 -6.67 -39.65
CA ASN A 406 -21.03 -7.27 -39.74
C ASN A 406 -21.08 -8.67 -39.09
N PHE A 407 -20.13 -8.96 -38.20
CA PHE A 407 -20.13 -10.22 -37.47
C PHE A 407 -21.29 -10.26 -36.46
N GLU A 408 -22.31 -11.06 -36.75
CA GLU A 408 -23.32 -11.45 -35.75
C GLU A 408 -22.72 -12.50 -34.81
N GLN A 409 -22.60 -12.14 -33.53
CA GLN A 409 -22.23 -13.11 -32.50
C GLN A 409 -23.39 -14.11 -32.34
N GLN A 410 -23.21 -15.32 -32.89
CA GLN A 410 -24.17 -16.40 -32.68
C GLN A 410 -24.26 -16.71 -31.19
N VAL A 411 -25.38 -16.35 -30.57
CA VAL A 411 -25.71 -16.72 -29.19
C VAL A 411 -25.91 -18.23 -29.18
N LYS A 412 -24.89 -18.97 -28.75
CA LYS A 412 -24.99 -20.41 -28.49
C LYS A 412 -25.37 -20.62 -27.03
N ASP A 413 -26.20 -21.63 -26.76
CA ASP A 413 -26.59 -22.02 -25.39
C ASP A 413 -25.39 -22.35 -24.49
N LYS A 414 -24.25 -22.70 -25.10
CA LYS A 414 -22.98 -22.95 -24.41
C LYS A 414 -22.16 -21.66 -24.34
N LYS A 415 -22.11 -21.05 -23.15
CA LYS A 415 -21.22 -19.92 -22.84
C LYS A 415 -19.82 -20.45 -22.56
N VAL A 416 -18.83 -19.99 -23.31
CA VAL A 416 -17.41 -20.23 -23.00
C VAL A 416 -16.86 -18.94 -22.43
N VAL A 417 -16.35 -19.00 -21.20
CA VAL A 417 -15.60 -17.89 -20.59
C VAL A 417 -14.13 -18.12 -20.95
N TYR A 418 -13.57 -17.22 -21.74
CA TYR A 418 -12.13 -17.18 -21.96
C TYR A 418 -11.48 -16.47 -20.77
N PHE A 419 -10.69 -17.21 -20.01
CA PHE A 419 -9.69 -16.60 -19.14
C PHE A 419 -8.47 -16.34 -20.02
N ALA A 420 -8.13 -15.07 -20.22
CA ALA A 420 -6.82 -14.73 -20.77
C ALA A 420 -5.80 -15.07 -19.67
N SER A 421 -5.00 -16.11 -19.92
CA SER A 421 -3.88 -16.50 -19.07
C SER A 421 -2.81 -15.42 -19.00
#